data_AF-A0A5E4FWI2-F1
#
_entry.id   AF-A0A5E4FWI2-F1
#
_cell.length_a   1.000
_cell.length_b   1.000
_cell.length_c   1.000
_cell.angle_alpha   90.00
_cell.angle_beta   90.00
_cell.angle_gamma   90.00
#
_symmetry.space_group_name_H-M   'P 1'
#
loop_
_entity.id
_entity.type
_entity.pdbx_description
1 polymer ?
#
loop_
_entity_poly.entity_id
_entity_poly.type
_entity_poly.pdbx_seq_one_letter_code
_entity_poly.pdbx_strand_id
1 'polypeptide(L)'
;KPLVQIESSKTVIGKSLAPRVAYFSSRGPSSITPDILKPDISAPGVNILAAWPPQTSPTLTLDDKRSVSWNFQSGTSMSCPHVSGVVALIKSAHPTWSPAAIRSAIVTT
;
A
#
# COMPACT_ATOMS: atom_id res chain seq x y z
N LYS A 1 24.36 7.46 36.20
CA LYS A 1 24.01 7.89 34.81
C LYS A 1 23.06 6.85 34.24
N PRO A 2 21.85 7.20 33.75
CA PRO A 2 21.01 6.23 33.09
C PRO A 2 21.66 5.78 31.77
N LEU A 3 21.56 4.47 31.47
CA LEU A 3 21.99 3.85 30.22
C LEU A 3 20.74 3.46 29.44
N VAL A 4 20.73 3.74 28.14
CA VAL A 4 19.64 3.39 27.21
C VAL A 4 20.20 2.44 26.15
N GLN A 5 19.45 1.38 25.84
CA GLN A 5 19.76 0.43 24.78
C GLN A 5 18.67 0.48 23.70
N ILE A 6 19.09 0.56 22.44
CA ILE A 6 18.20 0.54 21.27
C ILE A 6 18.45 -0.77 20.53
N GLU A 7 17.39 -1.57 20.34
CA GLU A 7 17.45 -2.81 19.58
C GLU A 7 17.01 -2.61 18.12
N SER A 8 17.37 -3.56 17.26
CA SER A 8 16.85 -3.61 15.89
C SER A 8 15.33 -3.80 15.85
N SER A 9 14.70 -3.27 14.81
CA SER A 9 13.26 -3.41 14.56
C SER A 9 12.83 -4.88 14.50
N LYS A 10 11.66 -5.19 15.08
CA LYS A 10 11.03 -6.52 15.06
C LYS A 10 9.60 -6.43 14.55
N THR A 11 9.17 -7.42 13.77
CA THR A 11 7.77 -7.56 13.35
C THR A 11 6.94 -8.17 14.48
N VAL A 12 5.78 -7.59 14.76
CA VAL A 12 4.83 -8.11 15.76
C VAL A 12 3.50 -8.41 15.06
N ILE A 13 3.04 -9.66 15.15
CA ILE A 13 1.81 -10.13 14.52
C ILE A 13 0.73 -10.30 15.61
N GLY A 14 -0.53 -9.95 15.30
CA GLY A 14 -1.69 -10.22 16.17
C GLY A 14 -1.95 -9.25 17.32
N LYS A 15 -1.15 -8.18 17.46
CA LYS A 15 -1.34 -7.16 18.53
C LYS A 15 -2.00 -5.85 18.09
N SER A 16 -2.20 -5.63 16.78
CA SER A 16 -2.73 -4.36 16.24
C SER A 16 -4.10 -4.57 15.62
N LEU A 17 -4.99 -3.58 15.82
CA LEU A 17 -6.28 -3.49 15.12
C LEU A 17 -6.01 -3.14 13.64
N ALA A 18 -5.83 -4.17 12.82
CA ALA A 18 -5.68 -4.08 11.37
C ALA A 18 -6.94 -4.64 10.66
N PRO A 19 -7.34 -4.09 9.49
CA PRO A 19 -6.72 -2.95 8.79
C PRO A 19 -7.13 -1.59 9.39
N ARG A 20 -6.26 -0.58 9.27
CA ARG A 20 -6.54 0.82 9.62
C ARG A 20 -6.10 1.72 8.47
N VAL A 21 -6.93 2.71 8.12
CA VAL A 21 -6.57 3.73 7.13
C VAL A 21 -5.37 4.53 7.64
N ALA A 22 -4.31 4.61 6.85
CA ALA A 22 -3.10 5.35 7.18
C ALA A 22 -3.39 6.86 7.29
N TYR A 23 -2.69 7.55 8.19
CA TYR A 23 -2.91 8.99 8.43
C TYR A 23 -2.70 9.85 7.17
N PHE A 24 -1.79 9.44 6.29
CA PHE A 24 -1.45 10.13 5.04
C PHE A 24 -2.40 9.79 3.88
N SER A 25 -3.32 8.84 4.05
CA SER A 25 -4.22 8.43 2.98
C SER A 25 -5.23 9.54 2.71
N SER A 26 -5.28 10.03 1.46
CA SER A 26 -6.22 11.07 1.05
C SER A 26 -7.67 10.63 1.29
N ARG A 27 -8.50 11.60 1.66
CA ARG A 27 -9.91 11.39 2.01
C ARG A 27 -10.80 12.10 1.00
N GLY A 28 -11.97 11.52 0.74
CA GLY A 28 -13.02 12.24 0.02
C GLY A 28 -13.84 13.15 0.93
N PRO A 29 -14.91 13.77 0.39
CA PRO A 29 -15.41 13.62 -0.99
C PRO A 29 -14.46 14.17 -2.06
N SER A 30 -14.64 13.73 -3.32
CA SER A 30 -13.90 14.27 -4.47
C SER A 30 -14.27 15.74 -4.70
N SER A 31 -13.28 16.62 -4.91
CA SER A 31 -13.53 18.03 -5.23
C SER A 31 -14.10 18.25 -6.65
N ILE A 32 -13.89 17.28 -7.55
CA ILE A 32 -14.32 17.36 -8.96
C ILE A 32 -15.75 16.87 -9.11
N THR A 33 -16.10 15.79 -8.39
CA THR A 33 -17.42 15.14 -8.46
C THR A 33 -17.85 14.72 -7.04
N PRO A 34 -18.32 15.67 -6.21
CA PRO A 34 -18.67 15.39 -4.81
C PRO A 34 -19.77 14.34 -4.65
N ASP A 35 -20.68 14.24 -5.63
CA ASP A 35 -21.79 13.27 -5.63
C ASP A 35 -21.34 11.82 -5.86
N ILE A 36 -20.09 11.61 -6.31
CA ILE A 36 -19.50 10.29 -6.47
C ILE A 36 -18.48 10.07 -5.35
N LEU A 37 -18.84 9.21 -4.39
CA LEU A 37 -18.00 8.93 -3.22
C LEU A 37 -16.64 8.34 -3.63
N LYS A 38 -15.59 8.83 -2.96
CA LYS A 38 -14.19 8.41 -3.10
C LYS A 38 -13.48 8.39 -1.73
N PRO A 39 -12.43 7.57 -1.53
CA PRO A 39 -11.92 6.54 -2.46
C PRO A 39 -12.88 5.34 -2.59
N ASP A 40 -12.68 4.49 -3.60
CA ASP A 40 -13.56 3.34 -3.85
C ASP A 40 -13.29 2.14 -2.94
N ILE A 41 -12.00 1.89 -2.65
CA ILE A 41 -11.56 0.72 -1.89
C ILE A 41 -10.23 1.03 -1.18
N SER A 42 -9.99 0.34 -0.06
CA SER A 42 -8.71 0.36 0.65
C SER A 42 -7.96 -0.95 0.45
N ALA A 43 -6.63 -0.88 0.38
CA ALA A 43 -5.76 -2.05 0.25
C ALA A 43 -4.44 -1.83 1.03
N PRO A 44 -3.69 -2.90 1.35
CA PRO A 44 -2.43 -2.79 2.09
C PRO A 44 -1.43 -1.85 1.42
N GLY A 45 -1.01 -0.80 2.14
CA GLY A 45 -0.06 0.19 1.63
C GLY A 45 0.90 0.75 2.67
N VAL A 46 0.96 0.16 3.86
CA VAL A 46 1.89 0.55 4.93
C VAL A 46 2.84 -0.59 5.18
N ASN A 47 4.14 -0.29 5.21
CA ASN A 47 5.22 -1.27 5.41
C ASN A 47 5.11 -2.47 4.43
N ILE A 48 4.95 -2.17 3.14
CA ILE A 48 4.94 -3.18 2.09
C ILE A 48 6.38 -3.46 1.65
N LEU A 49 6.79 -4.73 1.72
CA LEU A 49 8.07 -5.19 1.21
C LEU A 49 7.96 -5.42 -0.31
N ALA A 50 8.82 -4.77 -1.09
CA ALA A 50 8.87 -4.96 -2.53
C ALA A 50 10.31 -4.86 -3.06
N ALA A 51 10.51 -5.28 -4.31
CA ALA A 51 11.80 -5.21 -4.97
C ALA A 51 12.30 -3.76 -5.06
N TRP A 52 13.61 -3.58 -4.90
CA TRP A 52 14.23 -2.27 -4.82
C TRP A 52 15.50 -2.21 -5.67
N PRO A 53 15.74 -1.10 -6.41
CA PRO A 53 16.95 -0.95 -7.20
C PRO A 53 18.19 -0.90 -6.30
N PRO A 54 19.23 -1.72 -6.55
CA PRO A 54 20.43 -1.75 -5.71
C PRO A 54 21.20 -0.42 -5.67
N GLN A 55 21.03 0.43 -6.70
CA GLN A 55 21.70 1.73 -6.81
C GLN A 55 20.96 2.86 -6.08
N THR A 56 19.79 2.60 -5.52
CA THR A 56 19.00 3.59 -4.76
C THR A 56 19.06 3.28 -3.28
N SER A 57 19.35 4.28 -2.45
CA SER A 57 19.41 4.08 -1.00
C SER A 57 18.02 3.73 -0.42
N PRO A 58 17.92 2.79 0.55
CA PRO A 58 16.63 2.40 1.12
C PRO A 58 15.86 3.56 1.77
N THR A 59 16.57 4.54 2.32
CA THR A 59 15.98 5.72 2.98
C THR A 59 15.74 6.89 2.04
N LEU A 60 16.17 6.80 0.77
CA LEU A 60 16.16 7.90 -0.19
C LEU A 60 17.00 9.13 0.24
N THR A 61 17.89 8.96 1.23
CA THR A 61 18.81 10.00 1.68
C THR A 61 20.18 9.82 1.04
N LEU A 62 20.88 10.93 0.78
CA LEU A 62 22.21 10.94 0.17
C LEU A 62 23.28 10.29 1.07
N ASP A 63 23.10 10.34 2.39
CA ASP A 63 24.04 9.77 3.36
C ASP A 63 23.91 8.26 3.54
N ASP A 64 22.82 7.65 3.05
CA ASP A 64 22.61 6.21 3.15
C ASP A 64 23.27 5.48 1.99
N LYS A 65 24.40 4.83 2.27
CA LYS A 65 25.19 4.06 1.29
C LYS A 65 24.77 2.60 1.18
N ARG A 66 23.71 2.17 1.86
CA ARG A 66 23.26 0.78 1.82
C ARG A 66 22.69 0.45 0.45
N SER A 67 22.95 -0.78 0.01
CA SER A 67 22.36 -1.38 -1.18
C SER A 67 21.52 -2.58 -0.76
N VAL A 68 20.27 -2.63 -1.18
CA VAL A 68 19.32 -3.70 -0.84
C VAL A 68 18.54 -4.10 -2.08
N SER A 69 18.17 -5.38 -2.18
CA SER A 69 17.29 -5.88 -3.26
C SER A 69 15.80 -5.75 -2.93
N TRP A 70 15.48 -5.51 -1.65
CA TRP A 70 14.11 -5.38 -1.14
C TRP A 70 14.05 -4.23 -0.15
N ASN A 71 12.96 -3.47 -0.17
CA ASN A 71 12.76 -2.36 0.74
C ASN A 71 11.32 -2.30 1.24
N PHE A 72 11.14 -1.82 2.47
CA PHE A 72 9.82 -1.51 3.02
C PHE A 72 9.46 -0.07 2.66
N GLN A 73 8.32 0.10 2.00
CA GLN A 73 7.79 1.42 1.66
C GLN A 73 6.33 1.54 2.10
N SER A 74 5.89 2.78 2.28
CA SER A 74 4.51 3.11 2.65
C SER A 74 3.96 4.19 1.73
N GLY A 75 2.72 4.02 1.27
CA GLY A 75 2.04 4.95 0.40
C GLY A 75 0.82 4.32 -0.26
N THR A 76 -0.08 5.17 -0.78
CA THR A 76 -1.14 4.72 -1.68
C THR A 76 -0.58 4.12 -2.97
N SER A 77 0.63 4.53 -3.36
CA SER A 77 1.42 3.90 -4.43
C SER A 77 1.73 2.42 -4.18
N MET A 78 1.71 1.97 -2.92
CA MET A 78 1.88 0.55 -2.54
C MET A 78 0.52 -0.17 -2.43
N SER A 79 -0.56 0.53 -2.10
CA SER A 79 -1.93 -0.01 -2.16
C SER A 79 -2.41 -0.27 -3.59
N CYS A 80 -2.12 0.65 -4.52
CA CYS A 80 -2.53 0.57 -5.92
C CYS A 80 -2.17 -0.76 -6.62
N PRO A 81 -0.91 -1.25 -6.60
CA PRO A 81 -0.54 -2.49 -7.29
C PRO A 81 -1.24 -3.73 -6.72
N HIS A 82 -1.61 -3.75 -5.43
CA HIS A 82 -2.41 -4.85 -4.87
C HIS A 82 -3.79 -4.92 -5.54
N VAL A 83 -4.49 -3.79 -5.65
CA VAL A 83 -5.80 -3.72 -6.31
C VAL A 83 -5.66 -4.03 -7.80
N SER A 84 -4.63 -3.52 -8.47
CA SER A 84 -4.36 -3.83 -9.89
C SER A 84 -4.13 -5.32 -10.13
N GLY A 85 -3.43 -6.01 -9.23
CA GLY A 85 -3.25 -7.46 -9.28
C GLY A 85 -4.57 -8.22 -9.15
N VAL A 86 -5.41 -7.85 -8.18
CA VAL A 86 -6.77 -8.42 -8.01
C VAL A 86 -7.62 -8.19 -9.26
N VAL A 87 -7.61 -6.98 -9.81
CA VAL A 87 -8.31 -6.64 -11.06
C VAL A 87 -7.83 -7.51 -12.23
N ALA A 88 -6.51 -7.73 -12.36
CA ALA A 88 -5.96 -8.58 -13.41
C ALA A 88 -6.41 -10.04 -13.27
N LEU A 89 -6.44 -10.58 -12.05
CA LEU A 89 -6.94 -11.93 -11.76
C LEU A 89 -8.42 -12.06 -12.11
N ILE A 90 -9.25 -11.09 -11.70
CA ILE A 90 -10.69 -11.07 -12.04
C ILE A 90 -10.88 -10.97 -13.55
N LYS A 91 -10.12 -10.11 -14.24
CA LYS A 91 -10.20 -9.98 -15.70
C LYS A 91 -9.77 -11.27 -16.41
N SER A 92 -8.79 -11.99 -15.87
CA SER A 92 -8.38 -13.30 -16.40
C SER A 92 -9.46 -14.36 -16.21
N ALA A 93 -10.17 -14.36 -15.07
CA ALA A 93 -11.26 -15.30 -14.79
C ALA A 93 -12.56 -14.94 -15.53
N HIS A 94 -12.79 -13.64 -15.76
CA HIS A 94 -13.97 -13.11 -16.45
C HIS A 94 -13.57 -12.17 -17.62
N PRO A 95 -13.07 -12.70 -18.75
CA PRO A 95 -12.52 -11.89 -19.83
C PRO A 95 -13.52 -10.93 -20.48
N THR A 96 -14.82 -11.23 -20.42
CA THR A 96 -15.89 -10.40 -21.01
C THR A 96 -16.38 -9.29 -20.07
N TRP A 97 -16.01 -9.31 -18.80
CA TRP A 97 -16.46 -8.28 -17.85
C TRP A 97 -15.90 -6.91 -18.20
N SER A 98 -16.75 -5.90 -18.11
CA SER A 98 -16.36 -4.50 -18.29
C SER A 98 -15.57 -4.00 -17.08
N PRO A 99 -14.78 -2.91 -17.22
CA PRO A 99 -14.09 -2.29 -16.09
C PRO A 99 -15.06 -1.90 -14.95
N ALA A 100 -16.27 -1.45 -15.29
CA ALA A 100 -17.31 -1.12 -14.31
C ALA A 100 -17.82 -2.36 -13.56
N ALA A 101 -18.00 -3.49 -14.25
CA ALA A 101 -18.39 -4.75 -13.61
C ALA A 101 -17.31 -5.24 -12.63
N ILE A 102 -16.03 -5.14 -13.01
CA ILE A 102 -14.91 -5.53 -12.13
C ILE A 102 -14.83 -4.59 -10.91
N ARG A 103 -14.93 -3.27 -11.12
CA ARG A 103 -14.98 -2.31 -10.00
C ARG A 103 -16.14 -2.61 -9.07
N SER A 104 -17.32 -2.89 -9.62
CA SER A 104 -18.51 -3.25 -8.84
C SER A 104 -18.24 -4.48 -7.97
N ALA A 105 -17.73 -5.57 -8.56
CA ALA A 105 -17.45 -6.81 -7.86
C ALA A 105 -16.49 -6.64 -6.67
N ILE A 106 -15.43 -5.84 -6.82
CA ILE A 106 -14.43 -5.64 -5.76
C ILE A 106 -14.97 -4.71 -4.65
N VAL A 107 -15.83 -3.74 -4.97
CA VAL A 107 -16.36 -2.78 -3.98
C VAL A 107 -17.52 -3.36 -3.15
N THR A 108 -18.28 -4.31 -3.71
CA THR A 108 -19.48 -4.87 -3.06
C THR A 108 -19.25 -6.22 -2.35
N THR A 109 -18.00 -6.67 -2.23
CA THR A 109 -17.60 -7.91 -1.52
C THR A 109 -16.71 -7.60 -0.32
#